data_AF-A0A3M5MCF9-F1
#
_entry.id   AF-A0A3M5MCF9-F1
#
_cell.length_a   1.000
_cell.length_b   1.000
_cell.length_c   1.000
_cell.angle_alpha   90.00
_cell.angle_beta   90.00
_cell.angle_gamma   90.00
#
_symmetry.space_group_name_H-M   'P 1'
#
loop_
_entity.id
_entity.type
_entity.pdbx_description
1 polymer ?
#
loop_
_entity_poly.entity_id
_entity_poly.type
_entity_poly.pdbx_seq_one_letter_code
_entity_poly.pdbx_strand_id
1 'polypeptide(L)'
;MAAMQTHESDTVIIRLLRTGFIGCMALLLMAHMANTQADEPQSPALAQLNPAQRGWLDQHGPLRVGLVLRAPYAQFDQRLQQLSGANVDLMNALAATLPVELLWRNFVDQPSLEKALSDGEIDVAPGLMQTPTGLRLWLFSDPYLRVSQLLIGERDGSTAVDLEKLDSLSRVAVRMPSATADYLRSNFPHLNLQGVPLERQALQLLISQQARYAVVDEAQLSRLLREPEFAGLAVVGDTGLPQLLRVASRRDAPELAAIVSEALRAIPAKELEQLHARWMPLTPSHFSESTKLWKNLCILLLVMLLACFAIVIWQRRQQQALEQELLAGREDLARRVESEEALRLAQFSIDQSTVGILWVNWDSRVRYANRAAEFMLGYAPGQVVERPLIDFEPDLHMDRWLNLWKNARSSEDSPQVFETHCLRADGSLLPVDVSLSFLRFREAEYLVVFLSDVSERRRAHDQLRELSAHLESVREEEKARIAREVHDELGQMLTVLKLETSMCELAYADLDPGLSERLDSMKRLISQLFQLVRDVATALRPPILDAGIA
;
A
#
# COMPACT_ATOMS: atom_id res chain seq x y z
N MET A 1 6.56 -14.72 7.74
CA MET A 1 5.33 -14.10 8.30
C MET A 1 4.91 -12.81 7.58
N ALA A 2 5.81 -12.00 7.02
CA ALA A 2 5.45 -10.77 6.30
C ALA A 2 4.74 -10.97 4.94
N ALA A 3 4.92 -12.13 4.27
CA ALA A 3 4.30 -12.41 2.97
C ALA A 3 2.81 -12.80 3.02
N MET A 4 2.28 -13.11 4.20
CA MET A 4 0.85 -13.48 4.37
C MET A 4 -0.02 -12.25 4.64
N GLN A 5 0.58 -11.15 5.08
CA GLN A 5 -0.12 -9.90 5.46
C GLN A 5 -0.38 -8.98 4.26
N THR A 6 0.42 -9.09 3.19
CA THR A 6 0.23 -8.35 1.95
C THR A 6 -0.94 -8.88 1.13
N HIS A 7 -1.23 -10.18 1.19
CA HIS A 7 -2.30 -10.80 0.40
C HIS A 7 -3.71 -10.53 0.94
N GLU A 8 -3.86 -10.35 2.25
CA GLU A 8 -5.11 -9.90 2.90
C GLU A 8 -5.42 -8.43 2.61
N SER A 9 -4.39 -7.60 2.48
CA SER A 9 -4.55 -6.15 2.23
C SER A 9 -5.14 -5.88 0.83
N ASP A 10 -4.69 -6.62 -0.19
CA ASP A 10 -5.17 -6.46 -1.57
C ASP A 10 -6.61 -6.99 -1.76
N THR A 11 -7.01 -8.02 -1.01
CA THR A 11 -8.38 -8.56 -1.07
C THR A 11 -9.42 -7.67 -0.39
N VAL A 12 -9.03 -6.94 0.66
CA VAL A 12 -9.90 -5.96 1.34
C VAL A 12 -10.16 -4.74 0.45
N ILE A 13 -9.14 -4.25 -0.26
CA ILE A 13 -9.27 -3.09 -1.16
C ILE A 13 -10.19 -3.41 -2.35
N ILE A 14 -10.06 -4.62 -2.93
CA ILE A 14 -10.94 -5.06 -4.04
C ILE A 14 -12.39 -5.23 -3.57
N ARG A 15 -12.63 -5.68 -2.33
CA ARG A 15 -13.99 -5.78 -1.77
C ARG A 15 -14.62 -4.41 -1.52
N LEU A 16 -13.86 -3.44 -1.01
CA LEU A 16 -14.31 -2.06 -0.78
C LEU A 16 -14.66 -1.33 -2.09
N LEU A 17 -13.90 -1.56 -3.16
CA LEU A 17 -14.20 -1.01 -4.49
C LEU A 17 -15.48 -1.62 -5.10
N ARG A 18 -15.72 -2.91 -4.88
CA ARG A 18 -16.92 -3.61 -5.38
C ARG A 18 -18.19 -3.16 -4.66
N THR A 19 -18.13 -2.95 -3.33
CA THR A 19 -19.27 -2.44 -2.57
C THR A 19 -19.58 -0.98 -2.89
N GLY A 20 -18.55 -0.16 -3.13
CA GLY A 20 -18.72 1.23 -3.59
C GLY A 20 -19.42 1.34 -4.95
N PHE A 21 -19.06 0.48 -5.92
CA PHE A 21 -19.67 0.50 -7.26
C PHE A 21 -21.15 0.07 -7.24
N ILE A 22 -21.49 -0.95 -6.44
CA ILE A 22 -22.88 -1.43 -6.30
C ILE A 22 -23.74 -0.35 -5.59
N GLY A 23 -23.18 0.35 -4.60
CA GLY A 23 -23.86 1.45 -3.91
C GLY A 23 -24.21 2.62 -4.85
N CYS A 24 -23.28 3.02 -5.73
CA CYS A 24 -23.53 4.08 -6.71
C CYS A 24 -24.59 3.68 -7.77
N MET A 25 -24.61 2.41 -8.21
CA MET A 25 -25.59 1.93 -9.18
C MET A 25 -27.00 1.87 -8.59
N ALA A 26 -27.13 1.49 -7.31
CA ALA A 26 -28.41 1.48 -6.59
C ALA A 26 -28.99 2.90 -6.39
N LEU A 27 -28.13 3.89 -6.09
CA LEU A 27 -28.53 5.30 -5.98
C LEU A 27 -29.01 5.88 -7.32
N LEU A 28 -28.36 5.53 -8.42
CA LEU A 28 -28.79 5.95 -9.76
C LEU A 28 -30.13 5.32 -10.17
N LEU A 29 -30.35 4.04 -9.81
CA LEU A 29 -31.64 3.36 -10.05
C LEU A 29 -32.77 3.96 -9.21
N MET A 30 -32.53 4.27 -7.94
CA MET A 30 -33.54 4.94 -7.10
C MET A 30 -33.86 6.36 -7.59
N ALA A 31 -32.85 7.12 -8.04
CA ALA A 31 -33.07 8.43 -8.64
C ALA A 31 -33.89 8.35 -9.95
N HIS A 32 -33.71 7.27 -10.72
CA HIS A 32 -34.47 7.07 -11.95
C HIS A 32 -35.93 6.65 -11.69
N MET A 33 -36.17 5.78 -10.70
CA MET A 33 -37.52 5.36 -10.33
C MET A 33 -38.35 6.48 -9.67
N ALA A 34 -37.71 7.35 -8.89
CA ALA A 34 -38.38 8.51 -8.30
C ALA A 34 -38.87 9.50 -9.36
N ASN A 35 -38.20 9.58 -10.51
CA ASN A 35 -38.55 10.50 -11.59
C ASN A 35 -39.71 9.97 -12.48
N THR A 36 -39.92 8.65 -12.52
CA THR A 36 -40.96 8.03 -13.37
C THR A 36 -42.36 8.05 -12.77
N GLN A 37 -42.51 8.25 -11.45
CA GLN A 37 -43.83 8.29 -10.80
C GLN A 37 -44.55 9.65 -10.88
N ALA A 38 -43.90 10.70 -11.39
CA ALA A 38 -44.43 12.07 -11.36
C ALA A 38 -45.31 12.46 -12.59
N ASP A 39 -45.51 11.55 -13.54
CA ASP A 39 -46.00 11.92 -14.88
C ASP A 39 -47.33 11.28 -15.34
N GLU A 40 -48.16 10.77 -14.42
CA GLU A 40 -49.56 10.51 -14.75
C GLU A 40 -50.38 11.82 -14.79
N PRO A 41 -51.13 12.09 -15.88
CA PRO A 41 -52.03 13.24 -15.94
C PRO A 41 -53.22 13.02 -15.00
N GLN A 42 -53.23 13.73 -13.87
CA GLN A 42 -54.37 13.78 -12.96
C GLN A 42 -55.55 14.48 -13.69
N SER A 43 -56.72 13.85 -13.72
CA SER A 43 -57.94 14.49 -14.22
C SER A 43 -58.31 15.69 -13.34
N PRO A 44 -58.82 16.79 -13.91
CA PRO A 44 -59.15 17.99 -13.14
C PRO A 44 -60.21 17.65 -12.08
N ALA A 45 -59.92 17.97 -10.82
CA ALA A 45 -60.87 17.81 -9.73
C ALA A 45 -61.97 18.88 -9.87
N LEU A 46 -63.25 18.47 -9.80
CA LEU A 46 -64.38 19.41 -9.79
C LEU A 46 -64.37 20.22 -8.48
N ALA A 47 -64.66 21.52 -8.57
CA ALA A 47 -64.69 22.40 -7.42
C ALA A 47 -65.80 22.01 -6.42
N GLN A 48 -65.49 21.99 -5.12
CA GLN A 48 -66.45 21.62 -4.08
C GLN A 48 -67.35 22.80 -3.69
N LEU A 49 -68.33 23.09 -4.53
CA LEU A 49 -69.28 24.19 -4.26
C LEU A 49 -70.32 23.78 -3.21
N ASN A 50 -70.63 24.70 -2.30
CA ASN A 50 -71.75 24.53 -1.37
C ASN A 50 -73.11 24.78 -2.09
N PRO A 51 -74.26 24.35 -1.52
CA PRO A 51 -75.55 24.40 -2.23
C PRO A 51 -75.99 25.80 -2.67
N ALA A 52 -75.64 26.83 -1.87
CA ALA A 52 -75.92 28.22 -2.20
C ALA A 52 -75.15 28.70 -3.44
N GLN A 53 -73.85 28.35 -3.53
CA GLN A 53 -73.01 28.68 -4.67
C GLN A 53 -73.48 28.00 -5.97
N ARG A 54 -73.91 26.73 -5.90
CA ARG A 54 -74.48 26.04 -7.07
C ARG A 54 -75.77 26.70 -7.54
N GLY A 55 -76.68 26.99 -6.61
CA GLY A 55 -77.92 27.70 -6.92
C GLY A 55 -77.67 29.10 -7.50
N TRP A 56 -76.62 29.79 -7.07
CA TRP A 56 -76.22 31.07 -7.63
C TRP A 56 -75.75 30.93 -9.09
N LEU A 57 -74.89 29.95 -9.38
CA LEU A 57 -74.41 29.67 -10.75
C LEU A 57 -75.56 29.32 -11.69
N ASP A 58 -76.49 28.47 -11.26
CA ASP A 58 -77.65 28.06 -12.08
C ASP A 58 -78.56 29.25 -12.43
N GLN A 59 -78.63 30.27 -11.56
CA GLN A 59 -79.47 31.46 -11.75
C GLN A 59 -78.81 32.57 -12.58
N HIS A 60 -77.48 32.69 -12.56
CA HIS A 60 -76.76 33.83 -13.14
C HIS A 60 -76.20 33.57 -14.55
N GLY A 61 -76.46 32.39 -15.11
CA GLY A 61 -76.16 32.09 -16.51
C GLY A 61 -74.65 32.07 -16.83
N PRO A 62 -74.27 32.16 -18.12
CA PRO A 62 -72.87 32.08 -18.51
C PRO A 62 -72.05 33.24 -17.96
N LEU A 63 -70.83 32.95 -17.53
CA LEU A 63 -69.96 33.93 -16.88
C LEU A 63 -69.38 34.89 -17.90
N ARG A 64 -69.66 36.19 -17.75
CA ARG A 64 -69.13 37.22 -18.66
C ARG A 64 -67.73 37.62 -18.22
N VAL A 65 -66.74 37.24 -19.03
CA VAL A 65 -65.32 37.47 -18.75
C VAL A 65 -64.80 38.62 -19.59
N GLY A 66 -64.31 39.67 -18.94
CA GLY A 66 -63.68 40.81 -19.60
C GLY A 66 -62.16 40.67 -19.72
N LEU A 67 -61.63 40.88 -20.92
CA LEU A 67 -60.20 40.82 -21.20
C LEU A 67 -59.70 42.10 -21.87
N VAL A 68 -58.49 42.51 -21.54
CA VAL A 68 -57.74 43.51 -22.30
C VAL A 68 -56.80 42.79 -23.26
N LEU A 69 -56.88 43.07 -24.56
CA LEU A 69 -56.08 42.39 -25.58
C LEU A 69 -54.61 42.86 -25.55
N ARG A 70 -53.81 42.21 -24.69
CA ARG A 70 -52.37 42.40 -24.57
C ARG A 70 -51.65 41.05 -24.45
N ALA A 71 -50.90 40.70 -25.48
CA ALA A 71 -50.03 39.52 -25.46
C ALA A 71 -48.95 39.66 -24.38
N PRO A 72 -48.58 38.60 -23.64
CA PRO A 72 -49.05 37.20 -23.76
C PRO A 72 -50.25 36.85 -22.86
N TYR A 73 -50.85 37.81 -22.16
CA TYR A 73 -51.96 37.56 -21.23
C TYR A 73 -53.28 37.25 -21.94
N ALA A 74 -53.60 38.03 -22.98
CA ALA A 74 -54.72 37.78 -23.88
C ALA A 74 -54.42 38.35 -25.26
N GLN A 75 -54.60 37.54 -26.29
CA GLN A 75 -54.45 37.93 -27.69
C GLN A 75 -55.46 37.17 -28.54
N PHE A 76 -55.87 37.77 -29.65
CA PHE A 76 -56.72 37.10 -30.62
C PHE A 76 -55.84 36.42 -31.67
N ASP A 77 -55.86 35.08 -31.71
CA ASP A 77 -55.15 34.32 -32.75
C ASP A 77 -55.99 34.36 -34.03
N GLN A 78 -55.53 35.15 -35.01
CA GLN A 78 -56.19 35.29 -36.31
C GLN A 78 -56.24 33.98 -37.11
N ARG A 79 -55.31 33.04 -36.87
CA ARG A 79 -55.25 31.76 -37.59
C ARG A 79 -56.28 30.78 -37.06
N LEU A 80 -56.44 30.72 -35.74
CA LEU A 80 -57.38 29.81 -35.08
C LEU A 80 -58.77 30.44 -34.85
N GLN A 81 -58.92 31.76 -35.09
CA GLN A 81 -60.13 32.54 -34.80
C GLN A 81 -60.59 32.37 -33.35
N GLN A 82 -59.63 32.26 -32.43
CA GLN A 82 -59.88 32.02 -31.00
C GLN A 82 -59.02 32.95 -30.14
N LEU A 83 -59.51 33.22 -28.93
CA LEU A 83 -58.72 33.89 -27.90
C LEU A 83 -57.65 32.92 -27.37
N SER A 84 -56.45 33.45 -27.16
CA SER A 84 -55.34 32.71 -26.58
C SER A 84 -54.59 33.61 -25.60
N GLY A 85 -53.96 33.03 -24.58
CA GLY A 85 -53.15 33.76 -23.61
C GLY A 85 -53.26 33.16 -22.22
N ALA A 86 -52.38 33.60 -21.32
CA ALA A 86 -52.33 33.09 -19.94
C ALA A 86 -53.68 33.26 -19.20
N ASN A 87 -54.36 34.40 -19.37
CA ASN A 87 -55.64 34.65 -18.72
C ASN A 87 -56.79 33.87 -19.37
N VAL A 88 -56.67 33.56 -20.67
CA VAL A 88 -57.67 32.79 -21.41
C VAL A 88 -57.58 31.32 -21.00
N ASP A 89 -56.37 30.75 -21.01
CA ASP A 89 -56.11 29.37 -20.60
C ASP A 89 -56.50 29.14 -19.13
N LEU A 90 -56.23 30.09 -18.23
CA LEU A 90 -56.66 30.03 -16.84
C LEU A 90 -58.19 29.93 -16.73
N MET A 91 -58.90 30.83 -17.40
CA MET A 91 -60.36 30.85 -17.30
C MET A 91 -60.97 29.61 -17.93
N ASN A 92 -60.38 29.06 -18.99
CA ASN A 92 -60.77 27.77 -19.56
C ASN A 92 -60.54 26.61 -18.56
N ALA A 93 -59.41 26.59 -17.84
CA ALA A 93 -59.17 25.62 -16.78
C ALA A 93 -60.19 25.80 -15.63
N LEU A 94 -60.50 27.03 -15.28
CA LEU A 94 -61.54 27.36 -14.29
C LEU A 94 -62.93 26.86 -14.74
N ALA A 95 -63.29 27.05 -16.01
CA ALA A 95 -64.52 26.51 -16.62
C ALA A 95 -64.51 24.99 -16.83
N ALA A 96 -63.36 24.32 -16.70
CA ALA A 96 -63.31 22.86 -16.61
C ALA A 96 -63.63 22.37 -15.19
N THR A 97 -63.27 23.15 -14.17
CA THR A 97 -63.57 22.84 -12.75
C THR A 97 -64.99 23.26 -12.32
N LEU A 98 -65.56 24.26 -13.00
CA LEU A 98 -66.94 24.74 -12.84
C LEU A 98 -67.72 24.44 -14.12
N PRO A 99 -68.88 23.76 -14.10
CA PRO A 99 -69.67 23.51 -15.31
C PRO A 99 -70.39 24.77 -15.81
N VAL A 100 -69.63 25.78 -16.23
CA VAL A 100 -70.10 27.12 -16.62
C VAL A 100 -69.56 27.48 -17.99
N GLU A 101 -70.41 28.05 -18.84
CA GLU A 101 -70.00 28.59 -20.13
C GLU A 101 -69.42 30.01 -19.96
N LEU A 102 -68.34 30.32 -20.68
CA LEU A 102 -67.68 31.61 -20.63
C LEU A 102 -68.07 32.49 -21.84
N LEU A 103 -68.52 33.71 -21.56
CA LEU A 103 -68.77 34.74 -22.58
C LEU A 103 -67.66 35.79 -22.55
N TRP A 104 -66.85 35.82 -23.59
CA TRP A 104 -65.71 36.73 -23.68
C TRP A 104 -66.11 38.11 -24.17
N ARG A 105 -65.66 39.16 -23.47
CA ARG A 105 -65.73 40.55 -23.91
C ARG A 105 -64.34 41.17 -23.93
N ASN A 106 -63.99 41.78 -25.05
CA ASN A 106 -62.67 42.34 -25.27
C ASN A 106 -62.70 43.86 -25.15
N PHE A 107 -61.70 44.41 -24.46
CA PHE A 107 -61.54 45.84 -24.22
C PHE A 107 -60.16 46.30 -24.67
N VAL A 108 -60.06 47.58 -25.04
CA VAL A 108 -58.82 48.18 -25.57
C VAL A 108 -57.85 48.49 -24.44
N ASP A 109 -58.36 48.91 -23.29
CA ASP A 109 -57.59 49.39 -22.16
C ASP A 109 -58.24 49.02 -20.82
N GLN A 110 -57.47 49.14 -19.74
CA GLN A 110 -57.93 48.81 -18.39
C GLN A 110 -59.07 49.72 -17.90
N PRO A 111 -59.07 51.05 -18.15
CA PRO A 111 -60.20 51.91 -17.77
C PRO A 111 -61.55 51.51 -18.38
N SER A 112 -61.59 51.11 -19.66
CA SER A 112 -62.84 50.65 -20.26
C SER A 112 -63.30 49.31 -19.69
N LEU A 113 -62.38 48.40 -19.38
CA LEU A 113 -62.66 47.14 -18.68
C LEU A 113 -63.25 47.39 -17.28
N GLU A 114 -62.63 48.26 -16.47
CA GLU A 114 -63.11 48.60 -15.13
C GLU A 114 -64.48 49.27 -15.15
N LYS A 115 -64.73 50.13 -16.15
CA LYS A 115 -66.04 50.73 -16.36
C LYS A 115 -67.09 49.67 -16.69
N ALA A 116 -66.81 48.76 -17.61
CA ALA A 116 -67.72 47.66 -17.94
C ALA A 116 -67.98 46.72 -16.76
N LEU A 117 -66.97 46.50 -15.90
CA LEU A 117 -67.12 45.74 -14.65
C LEU A 117 -68.02 46.47 -13.65
N SER A 118 -67.89 47.81 -13.55
CA SER A 118 -68.75 48.64 -12.71
C SER A 118 -70.19 48.68 -13.20
N ASP A 119 -70.38 48.74 -14.52
CA ASP A 119 -71.68 48.82 -15.18
C ASP A 119 -72.40 47.45 -15.22
N GLY A 120 -71.76 46.39 -14.71
CA GLY A 120 -72.32 45.03 -14.69
C GLY A 120 -72.41 44.38 -16.06
N GLU A 121 -71.66 44.90 -17.05
CA GLU A 121 -71.57 44.34 -18.40
C GLU A 121 -70.73 43.05 -18.45
N ILE A 122 -69.77 42.95 -17.53
CA ILE A 122 -68.94 41.76 -17.27
C ILE A 122 -69.02 41.39 -15.78
N ASP A 123 -68.82 40.12 -15.48
CA ASP A 123 -68.85 39.60 -14.12
C ASP A 123 -67.46 39.47 -13.51
N VAL A 124 -66.48 39.13 -14.35
CA VAL A 124 -65.12 38.77 -13.93
C VAL A 124 -64.07 39.35 -14.89
N ALA A 125 -62.95 39.81 -14.34
CA ALA A 125 -61.79 40.30 -15.10
C ALA A 125 -60.49 39.64 -14.60
N PRO A 126 -59.95 38.63 -15.30
CA PRO A 126 -58.66 38.02 -14.95
C PRO A 126 -57.49 38.97 -15.29
N GLY A 127 -56.52 39.04 -14.39
CA GLY A 127 -55.31 39.85 -14.56
C GLY A 127 -55.53 41.36 -14.35
N LEU A 128 -56.66 41.77 -13.78
CA LEU A 128 -56.90 43.17 -13.41
C LEU A 128 -55.87 43.60 -12.34
N MET A 129 -55.21 44.73 -12.57
CA MET A 129 -54.19 45.23 -11.65
C MET A 129 -54.84 45.69 -10.33
N GLN A 130 -54.32 45.18 -9.21
CA GLN A 130 -54.76 45.59 -7.89
C GLN A 130 -54.20 46.98 -7.56
N THR A 131 -55.07 47.98 -7.51
CA THR A 131 -54.72 49.35 -7.11
C THR A 131 -55.38 49.70 -5.77
N PRO A 132 -54.84 50.64 -4.98
CA PRO A 132 -55.46 51.08 -3.73
C PRO A 132 -56.91 51.56 -3.91
N THR A 133 -57.22 52.19 -5.04
CA THR A 133 -58.58 52.60 -5.42
C THR A 133 -59.43 51.37 -5.79
N GLY A 134 -58.89 50.45 -6.60
CA GLY A 134 -59.57 49.23 -7.03
C GLY A 134 -59.94 48.29 -5.88
N LEU A 135 -59.15 48.23 -4.81
CA LEU A 135 -59.48 47.46 -3.60
C LEU A 135 -60.79 47.89 -2.91
N ARG A 136 -61.24 49.12 -3.16
CA ARG A 136 -62.54 49.61 -2.65
C ARG A 136 -63.70 49.24 -3.56
N LEU A 137 -63.43 48.88 -4.81
CA LEU A 137 -64.44 48.64 -5.84
C LEU A 137 -64.61 47.15 -6.18
N TRP A 138 -63.54 46.36 -6.06
CA TRP A 138 -63.47 44.98 -6.55
C TRP A 138 -63.11 43.97 -5.46
N LEU A 139 -63.57 42.73 -5.64
CA LEU A 139 -63.14 41.58 -4.86
C LEU A 139 -62.13 40.77 -5.68
N PHE A 140 -60.93 40.57 -5.13
CA PHE A 140 -59.85 39.84 -5.80
C PHE A 140 -59.72 38.42 -5.23
N SER A 141 -59.55 37.45 -6.12
CA SER A 141 -59.26 36.06 -5.77
C SER A 141 -57.86 35.88 -5.18
N ASP A 142 -57.57 34.67 -4.70
CA ASP A 142 -56.21 34.17 -4.48
C ASP A 142 -55.37 34.31 -5.78
N PRO A 143 -54.06 34.59 -5.68
CA PRO A 143 -53.23 34.82 -6.86
C PRO A 143 -52.96 33.50 -7.57
N TYR A 144 -53.26 33.44 -8.87
CA TYR A 144 -53.08 32.23 -9.67
C TYR A 144 -51.71 32.16 -10.35
N LEU A 145 -51.06 33.32 -10.51
CA LEU A 145 -49.77 33.39 -11.19
C LEU A 145 -48.94 34.56 -10.64
N ARG A 146 -47.64 34.30 -10.48
CA ARG A 146 -46.64 35.29 -10.06
C ARG A 146 -45.77 35.66 -11.26
N VAL A 147 -45.85 36.91 -11.69
CA VAL A 147 -45.02 37.43 -12.78
C VAL A 147 -43.94 38.34 -12.19
N SER A 148 -42.68 37.95 -12.37
CA SER A 148 -41.57 38.71 -11.80
C SER A 148 -41.23 39.93 -12.66
N GLN A 149 -40.80 41.02 -12.03
CA GLN A 149 -40.32 42.23 -12.72
C GLN A 149 -38.80 42.18 -12.73
N LEU A 150 -38.22 41.91 -13.90
CA LEU A 150 -36.83 41.50 -14.04
C LEU A 150 -35.95 42.66 -14.50
N LEU A 151 -34.71 42.68 -13.99
CA LEU A 151 -33.65 43.56 -14.45
C LEU A 151 -32.86 42.87 -15.56
N ILE A 152 -32.73 43.55 -16.70
CA ILE A 152 -32.11 43.05 -17.92
C ILE A 152 -30.81 43.79 -18.18
N GLY A 153 -29.79 43.06 -18.60
CA GLY A 153 -28.46 43.55 -18.96
C GLY A 153 -27.93 42.85 -20.22
N GLU A 154 -26.74 43.24 -20.66
CA GLU A 154 -25.99 42.49 -21.67
C GLU A 154 -25.52 41.14 -21.09
N ARG A 155 -25.39 40.12 -21.96
CA ARG A 155 -24.99 38.77 -21.54
C ARG A 155 -23.54 38.66 -21.08
N ASP A 156 -22.69 39.62 -21.44
CA ASP A 156 -21.26 39.60 -21.14
C ASP A 156 -21.00 40.09 -19.71
N GLY A 157 -20.75 39.14 -18.80
CA GLY A 157 -20.43 39.43 -17.39
C GLY A 157 -21.57 39.22 -16.38
N SER A 158 -22.41 38.21 -16.59
CA SER A 158 -23.56 37.82 -15.73
C SER A 158 -23.20 37.57 -14.25
N THR A 159 -22.99 38.66 -13.52
CA THR A 159 -23.05 38.75 -12.08
C THR A 159 -24.44 39.26 -11.73
N ALA A 160 -25.08 38.63 -10.74
CA ALA A 160 -26.35 39.12 -10.23
C ALA A 160 -26.14 40.55 -9.74
N VAL A 161 -26.89 41.50 -10.31
CA VAL A 161 -26.81 42.91 -9.97
C VAL A 161 -27.85 43.21 -8.92
N ASP A 162 -27.39 43.77 -7.81
CA ASP A 162 -28.23 44.24 -6.72
C ASP A 162 -28.61 45.71 -6.98
N LEU A 163 -29.91 46.00 -7.00
CA LEU A 163 -30.43 47.33 -7.31
C LEU A 163 -29.97 48.39 -6.30
N GLU A 164 -29.75 48.00 -5.04
CA GLU A 164 -29.27 48.91 -3.99
C GLU A 164 -27.83 49.39 -4.19
N LYS A 165 -27.04 48.61 -4.94
CA LYS A 165 -25.61 48.86 -5.18
C LYS A 165 -25.34 49.53 -6.51
N LEU A 166 -26.39 49.89 -7.25
CA LEU A 166 -26.26 50.54 -8.55
C LEU A 166 -25.87 52.01 -8.39
N ASP A 167 -24.84 52.41 -9.12
CA ASP A 167 -24.41 53.81 -9.19
C ASP A 167 -25.50 54.68 -9.83
N SER A 168 -25.67 55.92 -9.33
CA SER A 168 -26.61 56.91 -9.86
C SER A 168 -26.35 57.36 -11.31
N LEU A 169 -25.20 56.97 -11.87
CA LEU A 169 -24.85 57.23 -13.27
C LEU A 169 -25.43 56.17 -14.23
N SER A 170 -25.76 54.98 -13.72
CA SER A 170 -26.28 53.89 -14.53
C SER A 170 -27.75 54.15 -14.88
N ARG A 171 -28.02 54.40 -16.16
CA ARG A 171 -29.38 54.60 -16.65
C ARG A 171 -30.15 53.29 -16.66
N VAL A 172 -31.32 53.28 -16.01
CA VAL A 172 -32.25 52.15 -15.95
C VAL A 172 -33.52 52.51 -16.72
N ALA A 173 -33.74 51.87 -17.86
CA ALA A 173 -34.93 52.09 -18.67
C ALA A 173 -36.14 51.33 -18.09
N VAL A 174 -37.27 52.01 -17.92
CA VAL A 174 -38.50 51.40 -17.39
C VAL A 174 -39.72 51.98 -18.09
N ARG A 175 -40.76 51.16 -18.27
CA ARG A 175 -42.01 51.65 -18.86
C ARG A 175 -42.69 52.67 -17.93
N MET A 176 -43.09 53.82 -18.47
CA MET A 176 -43.84 54.85 -17.75
C MET A 176 -45.05 55.32 -18.57
N PRO A 177 -46.25 55.47 -17.95
CA PRO A 177 -46.55 55.19 -16.53
C PRO A 177 -46.67 53.69 -16.23
N SER A 178 -46.16 53.24 -15.07
CA SER A 178 -46.32 51.87 -14.57
C SER A 178 -46.15 51.77 -13.06
N ALA A 179 -46.80 50.79 -12.43
CA ALA A 179 -46.64 50.51 -11.00
C ALA A 179 -45.18 50.17 -10.63
N THR A 180 -44.46 49.49 -11.54
CA THR A 180 -43.03 49.18 -11.37
C THR A 180 -42.18 50.47 -11.32
N ALA A 181 -42.47 51.45 -12.17
CA ALA A 181 -41.75 52.73 -12.16
C ALA A 181 -42.00 53.52 -10.87
N ASP A 182 -43.23 53.52 -10.37
CA ASP A 182 -43.57 54.20 -9.11
C ASP A 182 -42.93 53.50 -7.90
N TYR A 183 -42.86 52.16 -7.91
CA TYR A 183 -42.12 51.39 -6.90
C TYR A 183 -40.62 51.69 -6.93
N LEU A 184 -39.99 51.68 -8.10
CA LEU A 184 -38.57 51.98 -8.21
C LEU A 184 -38.25 53.41 -7.76
N ARG A 185 -39.11 54.38 -8.10
CA ARG A 185 -38.93 55.79 -7.67
C ARG A 185 -39.09 55.97 -6.16
N SER A 186 -39.96 55.20 -5.52
CA SER A 186 -40.21 55.29 -4.07
C SER A 186 -39.16 54.54 -3.24
N ASN A 187 -38.75 53.35 -3.67
CA ASN A 187 -37.83 52.50 -2.91
C ASN A 187 -36.36 52.72 -3.27
N PHE A 188 -36.05 53.17 -4.49
CA PHE A 188 -34.68 53.37 -4.97
C PHE A 188 -34.51 54.76 -5.61
N PRO A 189 -34.63 55.85 -4.83
CA PRO A 189 -34.60 57.23 -5.34
C PRO A 189 -33.25 57.65 -5.95
N HIS A 190 -32.18 56.89 -5.67
CA HIS A 190 -30.85 57.12 -6.22
C HIS A 190 -30.69 56.64 -7.67
N LEU A 191 -31.62 55.80 -8.17
CA LEU A 191 -31.56 55.28 -9.53
C LEU A 191 -31.88 56.36 -10.57
N ASN A 192 -31.09 56.39 -11.63
CA ASN A 192 -31.36 57.23 -12.80
C ASN A 192 -32.35 56.52 -13.74
N LEU A 193 -33.65 56.66 -13.42
CA LEU A 193 -34.73 56.05 -14.18
C LEU A 193 -35.01 56.82 -15.47
N GLN A 194 -34.94 56.13 -16.61
CA GLN A 194 -35.34 56.65 -17.91
C GLN A 194 -36.69 56.07 -18.31
N GLY A 195 -37.69 56.94 -18.46
CA GLY A 195 -39.05 56.53 -18.84
C GLY A 195 -39.20 56.29 -20.33
N VAL A 196 -39.85 55.19 -20.67
CA VAL A 196 -40.27 54.90 -22.04
C VAL A 196 -41.75 54.48 -22.09
N PRO A 197 -42.46 54.70 -23.20
CA PRO A 197 -43.87 54.30 -23.32
C PRO A 197 -44.09 52.78 -23.42
N LEU A 198 -43.10 52.01 -23.92
CA LEU A 198 -43.22 50.57 -24.21
C LEU A 198 -41.98 49.79 -23.73
N GLU A 199 -42.17 48.56 -23.26
CA GLU A 199 -41.09 47.68 -22.80
C GLU A 199 -40.07 47.36 -23.90
N ARG A 200 -40.54 47.19 -25.15
CA ARG A 200 -39.64 46.98 -26.30
C ARG A 200 -38.65 48.13 -26.46
N GLN A 201 -39.10 49.37 -26.29
CA GLN A 201 -38.23 50.54 -26.39
C GLN A 201 -37.20 50.57 -25.24
N ALA A 202 -37.55 50.07 -24.06
CA ALA A 202 -36.60 49.93 -22.95
C ALA A 202 -35.43 49.00 -23.33
N LEU A 203 -35.73 47.87 -23.96
CA LEU A 203 -34.70 46.93 -24.44
C LEU A 203 -33.87 47.50 -25.60
N GLN A 204 -34.48 48.29 -26.49
CA GLN A 204 -33.76 48.97 -27.58
C GLN A 204 -32.76 50.02 -27.07
N LEU A 205 -33.10 50.72 -25.98
CA LEU A 205 -32.15 51.62 -25.31
C LEU A 205 -30.94 50.87 -24.74
N LEU A 206 -31.14 49.62 -24.33
CA LEU A 206 -30.06 48.77 -23.83
C LEU A 206 -29.13 48.31 -24.97
N ILE A 207 -29.69 47.83 -26.09
CA ILE A 207 -28.91 47.46 -27.28
C ILE A 207 -28.14 48.66 -27.87
N SER A 208 -28.76 49.84 -27.88
CA SER A 208 -28.12 51.08 -28.34
C SER A 208 -27.18 51.71 -27.31
N GLN A 209 -26.94 51.04 -26.18
CA GLN A 209 -26.06 51.50 -25.09
C GLN A 209 -26.45 52.87 -24.50
N GLN A 210 -27.70 53.29 -24.67
CA GLN A 210 -28.24 54.52 -24.11
C GLN A 210 -28.76 54.31 -22.67
N ALA A 211 -29.11 53.07 -22.33
CA ALA A 211 -29.40 52.62 -20.98
C ALA A 211 -28.50 51.42 -20.66
N ARG A 212 -28.03 51.31 -19.41
CA ARG A 212 -27.20 50.17 -18.98
C ARG A 212 -28.05 48.98 -18.59
N TYR A 213 -29.22 49.24 -18.03
CA TYR A 213 -30.18 48.22 -17.62
C TYR A 213 -31.59 48.59 -18.07
N ALA A 214 -32.45 47.58 -18.18
CA ALA A 214 -33.86 47.76 -18.46
C ALA A 214 -34.69 46.90 -17.50
N VAL A 215 -35.86 47.40 -17.08
CA VAL A 215 -36.80 46.65 -16.24
C VAL A 215 -38.01 46.26 -17.08
N VAL A 216 -38.25 44.95 -17.17
CA VAL A 216 -39.33 44.38 -17.99
C VAL A 216 -39.97 43.21 -17.23
N ASP A 217 -41.29 43.05 -17.37
CA ASP A 217 -41.97 41.88 -16.80
C ASP A 217 -41.58 40.59 -17.53
N GLU A 218 -41.51 39.50 -16.77
CA GLU A 218 -41.12 38.17 -17.23
C GLU A 218 -41.91 37.71 -18.48
N ALA A 219 -43.20 38.04 -18.55
CA ALA A 219 -44.05 37.62 -19.66
C ALA A 219 -43.73 38.37 -20.94
N GLN A 220 -43.58 39.69 -20.90
CA GLN A 220 -43.14 40.48 -22.04
C GLN A 220 -41.72 40.13 -22.47
N LEU A 221 -40.83 39.92 -21.51
CA LEU A 221 -39.45 39.53 -21.78
C LEU A 221 -39.39 38.21 -22.55
N SER A 222 -40.08 37.17 -22.08
CA SER A 222 -40.08 35.84 -22.73
C SER A 222 -40.58 35.89 -24.19
N ARG A 223 -41.49 36.83 -24.51
CA ARG A 223 -41.97 37.09 -25.86
C ARG A 223 -40.94 37.85 -26.68
N LEU A 224 -40.38 38.93 -26.14
CA LEU A 224 -39.41 39.79 -26.83
C LEU A 224 -38.08 39.07 -27.10
N LEU A 225 -37.62 38.19 -26.20
CA LEU A 225 -36.40 37.39 -26.39
C LEU A 225 -36.49 36.38 -27.54
N ARG A 226 -37.69 36.09 -28.07
CA ARG A 226 -37.85 35.28 -29.30
C ARG A 226 -37.47 36.05 -30.55
N GLU A 227 -37.47 37.37 -30.49
CA GLU A 227 -37.05 38.23 -31.60
C GLU A 227 -35.50 38.25 -31.62
N PRO A 228 -34.86 38.04 -32.78
CA PRO A 228 -33.39 37.94 -32.87
C PRO A 228 -32.66 39.21 -32.44
N GLU A 229 -33.34 40.37 -32.50
CA GLU A 229 -32.82 41.66 -32.02
C GLU A 229 -32.43 41.61 -30.54
N PHE A 230 -33.18 40.90 -29.70
CA PHE A 230 -32.99 40.87 -28.24
C PHE A 230 -32.26 39.61 -27.75
N ALA A 231 -31.78 38.74 -28.64
CA ALA A 231 -31.16 37.46 -28.27
C ALA A 231 -29.85 37.60 -27.47
N GLY A 232 -29.19 38.76 -27.53
CA GLY A 232 -27.96 39.06 -26.79
C GLY A 232 -28.18 39.51 -25.33
N LEU A 233 -29.43 39.61 -24.88
CA LEU A 233 -29.78 40.11 -23.55
C LEU A 233 -29.91 39.00 -22.53
N ALA A 234 -29.63 39.30 -21.26
CA ALA A 234 -29.72 38.36 -20.15
C ALA A 234 -30.42 38.99 -18.94
N VAL A 235 -31.07 38.14 -18.15
CA VAL A 235 -31.61 38.53 -16.83
C VAL A 235 -30.44 38.65 -15.86
N VAL A 236 -30.28 39.83 -15.27
CA VAL A 236 -29.20 40.15 -14.33
C VAL A 236 -29.69 40.35 -12.89
N GLY A 237 -31.00 40.45 -12.66
CA GLY A 237 -31.56 40.57 -11.33
C GLY A 237 -33.10 40.55 -11.30
N ASP A 238 -33.66 40.55 -10.10
CA ASP A 238 -35.10 40.71 -9.83
C ASP A 238 -35.29 42.00 -9.03
N THR A 239 -36.31 42.78 -9.38
CA THR A 239 -36.66 44.02 -8.66
C THR A 239 -37.31 43.78 -7.30
N GLY A 240 -37.71 42.54 -7.00
CA GLY A 240 -38.37 42.18 -5.75
C GLY A 240 -39.84 42.60 -5.69
N LEU A 241 -40.40 43.14 -6.78
CA LEU A 241 -41.82 43.47 -6.91
C LEU A 241 -42.52 42.50 -7.86
N PRO A 242 -42.90 41.29 -7.40
CA PRO A 242 -43.67 40.39 -8.24
C PRO A 242 -45.08 40.95 -8.45
N GLN A 243 -45.53 40.96 -9.70
CA GLN A 243 -46.93 41.19 -10.03
C GLN A 243 -47.72 39.90 -9.80
N LEU A 244 -48.62 39.93 -8.83
CA LEU A 244 -49.52 38.81 -8.54
C LEU A 244 -50.77 38.97 -9.39
N LEU A 245 -50.94 38.09 -10.38
CA LEU A 245 -52.16 38.08 -11.17
C LEU A 245 -53.28 37.42 -10.39
N ARG A 246 -54.42 38.09 -10.38
CA ARG A 246 -55.62 37.71 -9.65
C ARG A 246 -56.83 37.86 -10.57
N VAL A 247 -57.91 37.20 -10.19
CA VAL A 247 -59.19 37.34 -10.84
C VAL A 247 -60.01 38.37 -10.04
N ALA A 248 -60.41 39.46 -10.70
CA ALA A 248 -61.26 40.47 -10.09
C ALA A 248 -62.73 40.18 -10.39
N SER A 249 -63.57 40.36 -9.38
CA SER A 249 -65.02 40.21 -9.46
C SER A 249 -65.71 41.42 -8.84
N ARG A 250 -66.98 41.62 -9.19
CA ARG A 250 -67.75 42.75 -8.69
C ARG A 250 -68.03 42.63 -7.18
N ARG A 251 -67.96 43.76 -6.46
CA ARG A 251 -68.14 43.78 -4.99
C ARG A 251 -69.58 43.57 -4.53
N ASP A 252 -70.55 43.82 -5.41
CA ASP A 252 -71.97 43.52 -5.21
C ASP A 252 -72.30 42.02 -5.31
N ALA A 253 -71.37 41.19 -5.82
CA ALA A 253 -71.53 39.75 -5.98
C ALA A 253 -70.45 38.95 -5.18
N PRO A 254 -70.50 38.94 -3.84
CA PRO A 254 -69.51 38.22 -3.01
C PRO A 254 -69.56 36.70 -3.22
N GLU A 255 -70.73 36.14 -3.56
CA GLU A 255 -70.88 34.72 -3.88
C GLU A 255 -70.05 34.33 -5.10
N LEU A 256 -70.00 35.17 -6.13
CA LEU A 256 -69.16 34.96 -7.31
C LEU A 256 -67.67 34.93 -6.95
N ALA A 257 -67.22 35.86 -6.10
CA ALA A 257 -65.84 35.90 -5.63
C ALA A 257 -65.46 34.61 -4.87
N ALA A 258 -66.38 34.08 -4.06
CA ALA A 258 -66.20 32.83 -3.34
C ALA A 258 -66.15 31.62 -4.29
N ILE A 259 -67.03 31.56 -5.29
CA ILE A 259 -67.04 30.51 -6.33
C ILE A 259 -65.72 30.51 -7.11
N VAL A 260 -65.26 31.67 -7.57
CA VAL A 260 -64.00 31.82 -8.31
C VAL A 260 -62.82 31.36 -7.46
N SER A 261 -62.81 31.70 -6.16
CA SER A 261 -61.74 31.29 -5.24
C SER A 261 -61.71 29.77 -5.03
N GLU A 262 -62.87 29.14 -4.89
CA GLU A 262 -62.96 27.68 -4.73
C GLU A 262 -62.57 26.94 -6.02
N ALA A 263 -62.97 27.49 -7.17
CA ALA A 263 -62.58 26.96 -8.48
C ALA A 263 -61.07 27.05 -8.71
N LEU A 264 -60.45 28.19 -8.36
CA LEU A 264 -58.99 28.34 -8.46
C LEU A 264 -58.23 27.35 -7.56
N ARG A 265 -58.76 27.01 -6.37
CA ARG A 265 -58.16 26.00 -5.49
C ARG A 265 -58.31 24.57 -6.01
N ALA A 266 -59.34 24.31 -6.82
CA ALA A 266 -59.56 23.01 -7.43
C ALA A 266 -58.60 22.73 -8.61
N ILE A 267 -57.99 23.78 -9.19
CA ILE A 267 -57.00 23.63 -10.25
C ILE A 267 -55.69 23.06 -9.66
N PRO A 268 -55.17 21.93 -10.17
CA PRO A 268 -53.91 21.36 -9.72
C PRO A 268 -52.72 22.31 -9.90
N ALA A 269 -51.80 22.34 -8.93
CA ALA A 269 -50.60 23.17 -9.02
C ALA A 269 -49.77 22.88 -10.29
N LYS A 270 -49.68 21.61 -10.72
CA LYS A 270 -48.99 21.19 -11.96
C LYS A 270 -49.58 21.86 -13.20
N GLU A 271 -50.89 22.09 -13.24
CA GLU A 271 -51.56 22.76 -14.37
C GLU A 271 -51.26 24.26 -14.41
N LEU A 272 -51.23 24.92 -13.23
CA LEU A 272 -50.80 26.31 -13.11
C LEU A 272 -49.32 26.50 -13.49
N GLU A 273 -48.44 25.56 -13.09
CA GLU A 273 -47.03 25.54 -13.50
C GLU A 273 -46.88 25.35 -15.02
N GLN A 274 -47.68 24.45 -15.62
CA GLN A 274 -47.68 24.25 -17.07
C GLN A 274 -48.18 25.49 -17.82
N LEU A 275 -49.17 26.20 -17.29
CA LEU A 275 -49.65 27.48 -17.82
C LEU A 275 -48.54 28.53 -17.75
N HIS A 276 -47.83 28.62 -16.63
CA HIS A 276 -46.64 29.48 -16.50
C HIS A 276 -45.61 29.13 -17.56
N ALA A 277 -45.17 27.88 -17.63
CA ALA A 277 -44.13 27.42 -18.54
C ALA A 277 -44.49 27.65 -20.02
N ARG A 278 -45.76 27.53 -20.39
CA ARG A 278 -46.25 27.70 -21.76
C ARG A 278 -46.19 29.16 -22.22
N TRP A 279 -46.68 30.07 -21.37
CA TRP A 279 -46.85 31.48 -21.74
C TRP A 279 -45.67 32.37 -21.33
N MET A 280 -44.91 31.96 -20.33
CA MET A 280 -43.74 32.66 -19.81
C MET A 280 -42.54 31.70 -19.69
N PRO A 281 -42.07 31.08 -20.78
CA PRO A 281 -40.85 30.31 -20.75
C PRO A 281 -39.68 31.30 -20.66
N LEU A 282 -39.31 31.71 -19.45
CA LEU A 282 -37.93 32.09 -19.24
C LEU A 282 -37.17 30.79 -19.13
N THR A 283 -36.46 30.42 -20.19
CA THR A 283 -35.38 29.45 -20.05
C THR A 283 -34.50 30.03 -18.95
N PRO A 284 -34.41 29.40 -17.76
CA PRO A 284 -33.59 29.94 -16.70
C PRO A 284 -32.21 30.15 -17.30
N SER A 285 -31.77 31.41 -17.35
CA SER A 285 -30.41 31.74 -17.73
C SER A 285 -29.53 30.87 -16.86
N HIS A 286 -28.74 30.05 -17.52
CA HIS A 286 -28.07 28.89 -16.99
C HIS A 286 -27.26 29.21 -15.72
N PHE A 287 -27.85 29.05 -14.54
CA PHE A 287 -27.13 28.51 -13.38
C PHE A 287 -26.86 27.01 -13.55
N SER A 288 -27.37 26.39 -14.63
CA SER A 288 -27.17 24.98 -14.98
C SER A 288 -25.94 24.68 -15.85
N GLU A 289 -24.98 25.61 -15.98
CA GLU A 289 -23.61 25.18 -16.36
C GLU A 289 -23.01 24.22 -15.33
N SER A 290 -23.58 24.16 -14.12
CA SER A 290 -23.22 23.22 -13.07
C SER A 290 -23.23 21.75 -13.54
N THR A 291 -24.15 21.27 -14.38
CA THR A 291 -24.11 19.83 -14.74
C THR A 291 -22.99 19.48 -15.71
N LYS A 292 -22.65 20.37 -16.66
CA LYS A 292 -21.46 20.19 -17.53
C LYS A 292 -20.17 20.41 -16.76
N LEU A 293 -20.11 21.41 -15.89
CA LEU A 293 -18.97 21.66 -15.01
C LEU A 293 -18.75 20.50 -14.05
N TRP A 294 -19.77 20.00 -13.36
CA TRP A 294 -19.67 18.81 -12.48
C TRP A 294 -19.36 17.55 -13.28
N LYS A 295 -19.93 17.36 -14.47
CA LYS A 295 -19.56 16.22 -15.34
C LYS A 295 -18.09 16.30 -15.74
N ASN A 296 -17.61 17.46 -16.19
CA ASN A 296 -16.22 17.67 -16.56
C ASN A 296 -15.28 17.58 -15.36
N LEU A 297 -15.70 18.06 -14.19
CA LEU A 297 -14.97 17.96 -12.93
C LEU A 297 -14.89 16.50 -12.47
N CYS A 298 -15.96 15.73 -12.58
CA CYS A 298 -15.97 14.29 -12.31
C CYS A 298 -15.08 13.53 -13.29
N ILE A 299 -15.11 13.85 -14.58
CA ILE A 299 -14.20 13.26 -15.58
C ILE A 299 -12.75 13.62 -15.28
N LEU A 300 -12.47 14.89 -14.96
CA LEU A 300 -11.13 15.37 -14.60
C LEU A 300 -10.62 14.67 -13.34
N LEU A 301 -11.44 14.59 -12.28
CA LEU A 301 -11.10 13.87 -11.05
C LEU A 301 -10.89 12.37 -11.29
N LEU A 302 -11.70 11.73 -12.14
CA LEU A 302 -11.52 10.32 -12.51
C LEU A 302 -10.19 10.12 -13.26
N VAL A 303 -9.86 10.99 -14.22
CA VAL A 303 -8.59 10.94 -14.96
C VAL A 303 -7.41 11.18 -14.02
N MET A 304 -7.52 12.15 -13.11
CA MET A 304 -6.47 12.44 -12.12
C MET A 304 -6.26 11.27 -11.16
N LEU A 305 -7.33 10.60 -10.74
CA LEU A 305 -7.29 9.41 -9.88
C LEU A 305 -6.68 8.21 -10.61
N LEU A 306 -7.05 7.98 -11.87
CA LEU A 306 -6.44 6.94 -12.71
C LEU A 306 -4.95 7.20 -12.96
N ALA A 307 -4.56 8.45 -13.20
CA ALA A 307 -3.16 8.85 -13.36
C ALA A 307 -2.37 8.63 -12.05
N CYS A 308 -2.93 9.03 -10.91
CA CYS A 308 -2.32 8.78 -9.60
C CYS A 308 -2.14 7.28 -9.34
N PHE A 309 -3.16 6.47 -9.64
CA PHE A 309 -3.09 5.02 -9.50
C PHE A 309 -2.03 4.39 -10.41
N ALA A 310 -1.94 4.84 -11.67
CA ALA A 310 -0.91 4.40 -12.61
C ALA A 310 0.51 4.78 -12.13
N ILE A 311 0.69 5.98 -11.58
CA ILE A 311 1.96 6.44 -10.99
C ILE A 311 2.35 5.56 -9.80
N VAL A 312 1.41 5.24 -8.90
CA VAL A 312 1.68 4.37 -7.74
C VAL A 312 2.06 2.95 -8.20
N ILE A 313 1.35 2.37 -9.18
CA ILE A 313 1.71 1.06 -9.74
C ILE A 313 3.09 1.11 -10.39
N TRP A 314 3.37 2.14 -11.17
CA TRP A 314 4.65 2.32 -11.83
C TRP A 314 5.78 2.49 -10.81
N GLN A 315 5.57 3.30 -9.78
CA GLN A 315 6.53 3.51 -8.70
C GLN A 315 6.80 2.23 -7.91
N ARG A 316 5.76 1.44 -7.58
CA ARG A 316 5.93 0.14 -6.93
C ARG A 316 6.70 -0.85 -7.79
N ARG A 317 6.42 -0.89 -9.11
CA ARG A 317 7.17 -1.72 -10.05
C ARG A 317 8.65 -1.32 -10.13
N GLN A 318 8.93 -0.01 -10.15
CA GLN A 318 10.29 0.51 -10.15
C GLN A 318 11.03 0.17 -8.85
N GLN A 319 10.37 0.32 -7.70
CA GLN A 319 10.95 -0.06 -6.40
C GLN A 319 11.30 -1.55 -6.35
N GLN A 320 10.39 -2.42 -6.80
CA GLN A 320 10.63 -3.86 -6.83
C GLN A 320 11.79 -4.25 -7.76
N ALA A 321 11.90 -3.61 -8.93
CA ALA A 321 12.99 -3.86 -9.85
C ALA A 321 14.35 -3.46 -9.24
N LEU A 322 14.42 -2.29 -8.60
CA LEU A 322 15.63 -1.81 -7.94
C LEU A 322 16.03 -2.68 -6.74
N GLU A 323 15.05 -3.13 -5.95
CA GLU A 323 15.29 -4.05 -4.82
C GLU A 323 15.87 -5.38 -5.30
N GLN A 324 15.34 -5.93 -6.40
CA GLN A 324 15.86 -7.16 -7.00
C GLN A 324 17.29 -6.99 -7.52
N GLU A 325 17.58 -5.86 -8.18
CA GLU A 325 18.92 -5.56 -8.67
C GLU A 325 19.94 -5.38 -7.52
N LEU A 326 19.53 -4.72 -6.43
CA LEU A 326 20.35 -4.59 -5.22
C LEU A 326 20.61 -5.93 -4.53
N LEU A 327 19.60 -6.79 -4.42
CA LEU A 327 19.76 -8.12 -3.82
C LEU A 327 20.71 -8.99 -4.65
N ALA A 328 20.52 -9.02 -5.98
CA ALA A 328 21.41 -9.74 -6.88
C ALA A 328 22.87 -9.23 -6.78
N GLY A 329 23.05 -7.91 -6.76
CA GLY A 329 24.38 -7.30 -6.58
C GLY A 329 25.03 -7.65 -5.24
N ARG A 330 24.25 -7.70 -4.15
CA ARG A 330 24.75 -8.12 -2.82
C ARG A 330 25.16 -9.58 -2.79
N GLU A 331 24.37 -10.47 -3.39
CA GLU A 331 24.70 -11.91 -3.47
C GLU A 331 25.96 -12.16 -4.30
N ASP A 332 26.15 -11.42 -5.38
CA ASP A 332 27.37 -11.49 -6.20
C ASP A 332 28.60 -10.99 -5.45
N LEU A 333 28.47 -9.88 -4.70
CA LEU A 333 29.54 -9.38 -3.85
C LEU A 333 29.87 -10.35 -2.71
N ALA A 334 28.86 -10.92 -2.06
CA ALA A 334 29.07 -11.89 -0.98
C ALA A 334 29.84 -13.12 -1.48
N ARG A 335 29.48 -13.67 -2.64
CA ARG A 335 30.21 -14.79 -3.27
C ARG A 335 31.65 -14.44 -3.61
N ARG A 336 31.92 -13.22 -4.07
CA ARG A 336 33.29 -12.76 -4.35
C ARG A 336 34.11 -12.67 -3.07
N VAL A 337 33.56 -12.05 -2.03
CA VAL A 337 34.24 -11.92 -0.73
C VAL A 337 34.52 -13.30 -0.14
N GLU A 338 33.54 -14.21 -0.14
CA GLU A 338 33.72 -15.57 0.35
C GLU A 338 34.80 -16.33 -0.44
N SER A 339 34.85 -16.16 -1.76
CA SER A 339 35.90 -16.78 -2.58
C SER A 339 37.29 -16.18 -2.30
N GLU A 340 37.39 -14.88 -2.06
CA GLU A 340 38.65 -14.22 -1.69
C GLU A 340 39.11 -14.63 -0.29
N GLU A 341 38.19 -14.72 0.67
CA GLU A 341 38.47 -15.20 2.02
C GLU A 341 38.88 -16.67 2.04
N ALA A 342 38.20 -17.52 1.28
CA ALA A 342 38.57 -18.94 1.13
C ALA A 342 39.97 -19.09 0.51
N LEU A 343 40.29 -18.31 -0.53
CA LEU A 343 41.63 -18.30 -1.12
C LEU A 343 42.70 -17.81 -0.13
N ARG A 344 42.42 -16.72 0.61
CA ARG A 344 43.34 -16.21 1.65
C ARG A 344 43.54 -17.22 2.77
N LEU A 345 42.47 -17.87 3.24
CA LEU A 345 42.55 -18.87 4.31
C LEU A 345 43.28 -20.13 3.83
N ALA A 346 43.09 -20.56 2.59
CA ALA A 346 43.87 -21.65 1.99
C ALA A 346 45.36 -21.30 1.92
N GLN A 347 45.71 -20.10 1.42
CA GLN A 347 47.09 -19.65 1.35
C GLN A 347 47.72 -19.54 2.75
N PHE A 348 47.00 -18.96 3.72
CA PHE A 348 47.43 -18.84 5.11
C PHE A 348 47.64 -20.21 5.77
N SER A 349 46.77 -21.18 5.49
CA SER A 349 46.89 -22.55 6.01
C SER A 349 48.14 -23.26 5.48
N ILE A 350 48.52 -23.03 4.21
CA ILE A 350 49.75 -23.56 3.63
C ILE A 350 50.97 -22.84 4.23
N ASP A 351 50.93 -21.51 4.37
CA ASP A 351 52.04 -20.71 4.90
C ASP A 351 52.29 -20.93 6.40
N GLN A 352 51.26 -21.24 7.19
CA GLN A 352 51.37 -21.56 8.62
C GLN A 352 51.48 -23.07 8.93
N SER A 353 51.50 -23.94 7.92
CA SER A 353 51.71 -25.37 8.11
C SER A 353 52.99 -25.64 8.90
N THR A 354 52.97 -26.59 9.82
CA THR A 354 54.18 -27.06 10.53
C THR A 354 55.06 -27.97 9.67
N VAL A 355 54.57 -28.40 8.50
CA VAL A 355 55.28 -29.20 7.51
C VAL A 355 55.80 -28.28 6.41
N GLY A 356 57.06 -28.43 6.02
CA GLY A 356 57.62 -27.71 4.89
C GLY A 356 56.97 -28.19 3.58
N ILE A 357 56.47 -27.27 2.76
CA ILE A 357 55.84 -27.57 1.47
C ILE A 357 56.66 -26.88 0.39
N LEU A 358 57.14 -27.66 -0.57
CA LEU A 358 57.79 -27.17 -1.79
C LEU A 358 56.99 -27.62 -3.01
N TRP A 359 56.84 -26.74 -4.00
CA TRP A 359 56.41 -27.14 -5.34
C TRP A 359 57.61 -27.13 -6.25
N VAL A 360 57.83 -28.23 -6.96
CA VAL A 360 59.03 -28.42 -7.77
C VAL A 360 58.64 -28.80 -9.19
N ASN A 361 59.32 -28.23 -10.17
CA ASN A 361 59.14 -28.56 -11.59
C ASN A 361 60.02 -29.74 -12.00
N TRP A 362 59.78 -30.28 -13.20
CA TRP A 362 60.56 -31.39 -13.76
C TRP A 362 62.07 -31.08 -13.84
N ASP A 363 62.44 -29.79 -13.93
CA ASP A 363 63.81 -29.27 -13.96
C ASP A 363 64.52 -29.28 -12.57
N SER A 364 63.90 -29.87 -11.55
CA SER A 364 64.34 -29.95 -10.15
C SER A 364 64.37 -28.61 -9.40
N ARG A 365 63.82 -27.53 -9.97
CA ARG A 365 63.80 -26.21 -9.33
C ARG A 365 62.53 -25.99 -8.51
N VAL A 366 62.69 -25.40 -7.33
CA VAL A 366 61.58 -25.01 -6.47
C VAL A 366 60.85 -23.79 -7.06
N ARG A 367 59.55 -23.88 -7.26
CA ARG A 367 58.67 -22.79 -7.74
C ARG A 367 57.89 -22.11 -6.61
N TYR A 368 57.64 -22.83 -5.54
CA TYR A 368 57.00 -22.30 -4.34
C TYR A 368 57.59 -23.00 -3.11
N ALA A 369 57.79 -22.24 -2.03
CA ALA A 369 58.16 -22.74 -0.72
C ALA A 369 57.31 -22.04 0.32
N ASN A 370 56.67 -22.79 1.21
CA ASN A 370 55.98 -22.20 2.35
C ASN A 370 57.00 -21.77 3.43
N ARG A 371 56.55 -20.96 4.39
CA ARG A 371 57.41 -20.41 5.44
C ARG A 371 58.08 -21.49 6.31
N ALA A 372 57.41 -22.63 6.51
CA ALA A 372 57.98 -23.74 7.28
C ALA A 372 59.13 -24.43 6.54
N ALA A 373 59.06 -24.61 5.23
CA ALA A 373 60.17 -25.17 4.45
C ALA A 373 61.41 -24.27 4.51
N GLU A 374 61.22 -22.96 4.37
CA GLU A 374 62.30 -21.98 4.49
C GLU A 374 62.94 -22.00 5.87
N PHE A 375 62.12 -22.05 6.93
CA PHE A 375 62.58 -22.14 8.31
C PHE A 375 63.32 -23.46 8.60
N MET A 376 62.78 -24.61 8.18
CA MET A 376 63.41 -25.93 8.38
C MET A 376 64.77 -26.05 7.67
N LEU A 377 64.86 -25.51 6.45
CA LEU A 377 66.08 -25.51 5.64
C LEU A 377 67.06 -24.39 6.04
N GLY A 378 66.64 -23.44 6.89
CA GLY A 378 67.48 -22.36 7.41
C GLY A 378 67.73 -21.20 6.46
N TYR A 379 66.89 -21.03 5.43
CA TYR A 379 67.00 -19.96 4.44
C TYR A 379 66.10 -18.77 4.78
N ALA A 380 66.49 -17.56 4.35
CA ALA A 380 65.62 -16.39 4.52
C ALA A 380 64.41 -16.45 3.56
N PRO A 381 63.30 -15.76 3.88
CA PRO A 381 62.11 -15.79 3.04
C PRO A 381 62.40 -15.41 1.58
N GLY A 382 61.90 -16.22 0.65
CA GLY A 382 62.10 -16.11 -0.79
C GLY A 382 63.42 -16.69 -1.32
N GLN A 383 64.36 -17.12 -0.47
CA GLN A 383 65.68 -17.60 -0.93
C GLN A 383 65.71 -19.07 -1.36
N VAL A 384 64.66 -19.84 -1.05
CA VAL A 384 64.52 -21.24 -1.45
C VAL A 384 63.98 -21.36 -2.88
N VAL A 385 63.17 -20.39 -3.31
CA VAL A 385 62.57 -20.36 -4.66
C VAL A 385 63.67 -20.23 -5.73
N GLU A 386 63.47 -20.91 -6.86
CA GLU A 386 64.39 -21.12 -7.99
C GLU A 386 65.66 -21.94 -7.69
N ARG A 387 65.91 -22.36 -6.44
CA ARG A 387 67.03 -23.26 -6.14
C ARG A 387 66.73 -24.70 -6.61
N PRO A 388 67.75 -25.43 -7.10
CA PRO A 388 67.61 -26.85 -7.43
C PRO A 388 67.59 -27.70 -6.16
N LEU A 389 66.86 -28.82 -6.17
CA LEU A 389 66.77 -29.70 -4.98
C LEU A 389 68.12 -30.30 -4.54
N ILE A 390 69.10 -30.39 -5.44
CA ILE A 390 70.45 -30.89 -5.12
C ILE A 390 71.19 -30.02 -4.09
N ASP A 391 70.82 -28.75 -3.96
CA ASP A 391 71.36 -27.86 -2.92
C ASP A 391 70.93 -28.30 -1.50
N PHE A 392 69.79 -28.99 -1.40
CA PHE A 392 69.22 -29.48 -0.13
C PHE A 392 69.45 -30.98 0.06
N GLU A 393 69.53 -31.79 -0.99
CA GLU A 393 69.91 -33.21 -0.94
C GLU A 393 71.05 -33.46 -1.93
N PRO A 394 72.33 -33.39 -1.50
CA PRO A 394 73.48 -33.51 -2.39
C PRO A 394 73.53 -34.84 -3.19
N ASP A 395 72.94 -35.90 -2.62
CA ASP A 395 72.85 -37.25 -3.23
C ASP A 395 71.68 -37.38 -4.23
N LEU A 396 70.94 -36.30 -4.48
CA LEU A 396 69.82 -36.26 -5.42
C LEU A 396 70.28 -35.84 -6.82
N HIS A 397 70.99 -36.75 -7.49
CA HIS A 397 71.36 -36.56 -8.89
C HIS A 397 70.15 -36.58 -9.83
N MET A 398 70.29 -35.97 -11.02
CA MET A 398 69.19 -35.80 -11.98
C MET A 398 68.51 -37.13 -12.35
N ASP A 399 69.24 -38.22 -12.51
CA ASP A 399 68.67 -39.54 -12.82
C ASP A 399 67.77 -40.06 -11.70
N ARG A 400 68.17 -39.84 -10.44
CA ARG A 400 67.38 -40.20 -9.25
C ARG A 400 66.14 -39.32 -9.16
N TRP A 401 66.28 -38.02 -9.41
CA TRP A 401 65.15 -37.07 -9.46
C TRP A 401 64.13 -37.44 -10.54
N LEU A 402 64.56 -37.72 -11.77
CA LEU A 402 63.68 -38.12 -12.87
C LEU A 402 62.95 -39.45 -12.57
N ASN A 403 63.60 -40.37 -11.87
CA ASN A 403 62.95 -41.60 -11.40
C ASN A 403 61.88 -41.32 -10.34
N LEU A 404 62.16 -40.45 -9.35
CA LEU A 404 61.15 -40.02 -8.37
C LEU A 404 59.97 -39.32 -9.05
N TRP A 405 60.24 -38.42 -10.01
CA TRP A 405 59.21 -37.75 -10.81
C TRP A 405 58.34 -38.75 -11.58
N LYS A 406 58.97 -39.70 -12.28
CA LYS A 406 58.27 -40.74 -13.03
C LYS A 406 57.40 -41.63 -12.14
N ASN A 407 57.94 -42.04 -10.98
CA ASN A 407 57.25 -42.92 -10.03
C ASN A 407 56.06 -42.21 -9.36
N ALA A 408 56.23 -40.93 -9.00
CA ALA A 408 55.16 -40.12 -8.45
C ALA A 408 54.06 -39.84 -9.48
N ARG A 409 54.42 -39.63 -10.76
CA ARG A 409 53.47 -39.48 -11.86
C ARG A 409 52.65 -40.75 -12.14
N SER A 410 53.23 -41.94 -11.94
CA SER A 410 52.55 -43.22 -12.15
C SER A 410 51.73 -43.70 -10.95
N SER A 411 51.97 -43.16 -9.76
CA SER A 411 51.27 -43.55 -8.51
C SER A 411 50.15 -42.56 -8.23
N GLU A 412 48.98 -42.75 -8.82
CA GLU A 412 47.85 -41.80 -8.69
C GLU A 412 47.27 -41.71 -7.27
N ASP A 413 47.40 -42.74 -6.42
CA ASP A 413 46.66 -42.86 -5.15
C ASP A 413 47.51 -43.00 -3.87
N SER A 414 48.84 -42.97 -3.94
CA SER A 414 49.67 -43.09 -2.72
C SER A 414 50.92 -42.21 -2.79
N PRO A 415 51.09 -41.27 -1.84
CA PRO A 415 52.28 -40.44 -1.80
C PRO A 415 53.51 -41.30 -1.54
N GLN A 416 54.60 -41.02 -2.26
CA GLN A 416 55.87 -41.71 -2.04
C GLN A 416 56.53 -41.14 -0.80
N VAL A 417 56.66 -41.95 0.25
CA VAL A 417 57.23 -41.53 1.54
C VAL A 417 58.57 -42.22 1.78
N PHE A 418 59.60 -41.45 2.12
CA PHE A 418 60.91 -41.96 2.53
C PHE A 418 61.62 -40.98 3.46
N GLU A 419 62.47 -41.50 4.36
CA GLU A 419 63.33 -40.66 5.19
C GLU A 419 64.58 -40.26 4.39
N THR A 420 65.00 -39.00 4.48
CA THR A 420 66.29 -38.53 3.93
C THR A 420 66.92 -37.48 4.85
N HIS A 421 68.14 -37.06 4.54
CA HIS A 421 68.83 -35.99 5.26
C HIS A 421 68.93 -34.76 4.37
N CYS A 422 68.30 -33.67 4.78
CA CYS A 422 68.42 -32.39 4.09
C CYS A 422 69.56 -31.56 4.66
N LEU A 423 70.34 -30.94 3.78
CA LEU A 423 71.37 -29.97 4.09
C LEU A 423 70.74 -28.59 4.31
N ARG A 424 70.96 -28.01 5.49
CA ARG A 424 70.54 -26.66 5.83
C ARG A 424 71.53 -25.62 5.30
N ALA A 425 71.10 -24.35 5.24
CA ALA A 425 71.95 -23.22 4.83
C ALA A 425 73.23 -23.04 5.68
N ASP A 426 73.20 -23.47 6.94
CA ASP A 426 74.34 -23.45 7.86
C ASP A 426 75.29 -24.66 7.72
N GLY A 427 74.99 -25.58 6.80
CA GLY A 427 75.74 -26.81 6.55
C GLY A 427 75.38 -27.99 7.46
N SER A 428 74.43 -27.84 8.39
CA SER A 428 73.98 -28.93 9.24
C SER A 428 73.02 -29.88 8.49
N LEU A 429 73.02 -31.16 8.89
CA LEU A 429 72.11 -32.16 8.34
C LEU A 429 70.85 -32.28 9.21
N LEU A 430 69.70 -32.09 8.59
CA LEU A 430 68.38 -32.26 9.18
C LEU A 430 67.77 -33.59 8.72
N PRO A 431 67.50 -34.54 9.63
CA PRO A 431 66.70 -35.71 9.27
C PRO A 431 65.26 -35.29 9.00
N VAL A 432 64.76 -35.57 7.79
CA VAL A 432 63.39 -35.26 7.39
C VAL A 432 62.68 -36.49 6.82
N ASP A 433 61.40 -36.62 7.14
CA ASP A 433 60.49 -37.51 6.42
C ASP A 433 59.97 -36.74 5.20
N VAL A 434 60.25 -37.25 4.00
CA VAL A 434 59.83 -36.65 2.73
C VAL A 434 58.64 -37.42 2.18
N SER A 435 57.60 -36.69 1.82
CA SER A 435 56.45 -37.23 1.11
C SER A 435 56.27 -36.49 -0.22
N LEU A 436 56.20 -37.23 -1.32
CA LEU A 436 56.05 -36.70 -2.67
C LEU A 436 54.64 -36.96 -3.20
N SER A 437 53.98 -35.91 -3.69
CA SER A 437 52.66 -35.99 -4.32
C SER A 437 52.67 -35.27 -5.66
N PHE A 438 52.13 -35.90 -6.71
CA PHE A 438 52.07 -35.32 -8.05
C PHE A 438 50.80 -34.47 -8.21
N LEU A 439 50.97 -33.21 -8.62
CA LEU A 439 49.88 -32.26 -8.83
C LEU A 439 49.89 -31.75 -10.27
N ARG A 440 48.78 -31.93 -10.98
CA ARG A 440 48.56 -31.33 -12.30
C ARG A 440 47.57 -30.18 -12.19
N PHE A 441 48.02 -28.97 -12.52
CA PHE A 441 47.16 -27.79 -12.56
C PHE A 441 47.17 -27.16 -13.95
N ARG A 442 46.05 -27.29 -14.66
CA ARG A 442 45.91 -26.94 -16.09
C ARG A 442 46.95 -27.69 -16.95
N GLU A 443 47.89 -26.97 -17.54
CA GLU A 443 48.97 -27.51 -18.38
C GLU A 443 50.29 -27.66 -17.63
N ALA A 444 50.37 -27.19 -16.37
CA ALA A 444 51.57 -27.29 -15.56
C ALA A 444 51.54 -28.54 -14.67
N GLU A 445 52.66 -29.25 -14.61
CA GLU A 445 52.89 -30.41 -13.75
C GLU A 445 53.87 -29.99 -12.64
N TYR A 446 53.51 -30.25 -11.39
CA TYR A 446 54.32 -29.97 -10.21
C TYR A 446 54.44 -31.23 -9.36
N LEU A 447 55.59 -31.39 -8.72
CA LEU A 447 55.74 -32.31 -7.60
C LEU A 447 55.66 -31.51 -6.29
N VAL A 448 54.69 -31.84 -5.45
CA VAL A 448 54.54 -31.28 -4.11
C VAL A 448 55.37 -32.13 -3.15
N VAL A 449 56.41 -31.53 -2.60
CA VAL A 449 57.33 -32.14 -1.64
C VAL A 449 56.94 -31.66 -0.24
N PHE A 450 56.58 -32.60 0.63
CA PHE A 450 56.32 -32.35 2.04
C PHE A 450 57.55 -32.76 2.86
N LEU A 451 58.07 -31.86 3.68
CA LEU A 451 59.22 -32.05 4.56
C LEU A 451 58.75 -32.01 6.02
N SER A 452 58.91 -33.11 6.76
CA SER A 452 58.61 -33.16 8.19
C SER A 452 59.87 -33.39 9.00
N ASP A 453 60.19 -32.49 9.93
CA ASP A 453 61.33 -32.67 10.84
C ASP A 453 61.04 -33.82 11.82
N VAL A 454 61.89 -34.85 11.80
CA VAL A 454 61.78 -36.01 12.70
C VAL A 454 62.82 -36.01 13.82
N SER A 455 63.53 -34.90 14.02
CA SER A 455 64.56 -34.76 15.05
C SER A 455 64.02 -35.02 16.46
N GLU A 456 62.88 -34.43 16.81
CA GLU A 456 62.25 -34.65 18.12
C GLU A 456 61.70 -36.07 18.27
N ARG A 457 61.07 -36.60 17.21
CA ARG A 457 60.57 -37.99 17.19
C ARG A 457 61.71 -38.98 17.45
N ARG A 458 62.88 -38.78 16.81
CA ARG A 458 64.08 -39.60 17.04
C ARG A 458 64.60 -39.44 18.47
N ARG A 459 64.76 -38.22 18.98
CA ARG A 459 65.23 -37.98 20.36
C ARG A 459 64.31 -38.66 21.39
N ALA A 460 62.99 -38.53 21.23
CA ALA A 460 62.03 -39.17 22.12
C ALA A 460 62.08 -40.70 22.04
N HIS A 461 62.22 -41.26 20.83
CA HIS A 461 62.32 -42.70 20.63
C HIS A 461 63.61 -43.29 21.23
N ASP A 462 64.74 -42.59 21.07
CA ASP A 462 66.01 -43.00 21.65
C ASP A 462 65.99 -42.89 23.19
N GLN A 463 65.39 -41.83 23.74
CA GLN A 463 65.18 -41.69 25.19
C GLN A 463 64.29 -42.80 25.77
N LEU A 464 63.21 -43.18 25.07
CA LEU A 464 62.35 -44.28 25.51
C LEU A 464 63.10 -45.62 25.49
N ARG A 465 63.93 -45.87 24.47
CA ARG A 465 64.78 -47.06 24.41
C ARG A 465 65.77 -47.11 25.56
N GLU A 466 66.42 -45.99 25.87
CA GLU A 466 67.38 -45.88 26.97
C GLU A 466 66.71 -46.08 28.33
N LEU A 467 65.57 -45.43 28.58
CA LEU A 467 64.81 -45.58 29.82
C LEU A 467 64.29 -47.01 29.99
N SER A 468 63.79 -47.65 28.92
CA SER A 468 63.34 -49.04 28.96
C SER A 468 64.49 -49.97 29.34
N ALA A 469 65.66 -49.81 28.73
CA ALA A 469 66.85 -50.60 29.06
C ALA A 469 67.29 -50.38 30.52
N HIS A 470 67.23 -49.14 31.02
CA HIS A 470 67.57 -48.82 32.40
C HIS A 470 66.59 -49.42 33.41
N LEU A 471 65.28 -49.32 33.16
CA LEU A 471 64.25 -49.92 34.02
C LEU A 471 64.35 -51.44 34.09
N GLU A 472 64.68 -52.09 32.96
CA GLU A 472 64.89 -53.53 32.91
C GLU A 472 66.11 -53.95 33.75
N SER A 473 67.21 -53.19 33.67
CA SER A 473 68.39 -53.39 34.52
C SER A 473 68.09 -53.25 36.01
N VAL A 474 67.42 -52.16 36.41
CA VAL A 474 67.05 -51.91 37.82
C VAL A 474 66.11 -53.00 38.34
N ARG A 475 65.16 -53.46 37.51
CA ARG A 475 64.24 -54.54 37.88
C ARG A 475 64.97 -55.85 38.13
N GLU A 476 65.96 -56.19 37.31
CA GLU A 476 66.76 -57.42 37.49
C GLU A 476 67.65 -57.34 38.74
N GLU A 477 68.25 -56.17 39.04
CA GLU A 477 69.01 -55.95 40.28
C GLU A 477 68.12 -56.08 41.52
N GLU A 478 66.91 -55.52 41.48
CA GLU A 478 65.92 -55.60 42.55
C GLU A 478 65.52 -57.04 42.84
N LYS A 479 65.15 -57.80 41.80
CA LYS A 479 64.83 -59.22 41.90
C LYS A 479 65.99 -60.02 42.51
N ALA A 480 67.22 -59.78 42.07
CA ALA A 480 68.41 -60.46 42.60
C ALA A 480 68.73 -60.08 44.05
N ARG A 481 68.38 -58.85 44.49
CA ARG A 481 68.50 -58.45 45.90
C ARG A 481 67.42 -59.11 46.76
N ILE A 482 66.15 -59.07 46.32
CA ILE A 482 65.04 -59.73 47.02
C ILE A 482 65.30 -61.22 47.15
N ALA A 483 65.77 -61.89 46.10
CA ALA A 483 66.10 -63.32 46.15
C ALA A 483 67.15 -63.65 47.22
N ARG A 484 68.19 -62.80 47.36
CA ARG A 484 69.22 -62.95 48.40
C ARG A 484 68.67 -62.69 49.79
N GLU A 485 67.98 -61.58 49.99
CA GLU A 485 67.43 -61.20 51.30
C GLU A 485 66.38 -62.21 51.79
N VAL A 486 65.50 -62.69 50.89
CA VAL A 486 64.54 -63.76 51.19
C VAL A 486 65.27 -65.06 51.56
N HIS A 487 66.34 -65.43 50.84
CA HIS A 487 67.12 -66.62 51.17
C HIS A 487 67.84 -66.50 52.51
N ASP A 488 68.44 -65.34 52.78
CA ASP A 488 69.26 -65.11 53.97
C ASP A 488 68.38 -64.97 55.21
N GLU A 489 67.39 -64.08 55.22
CA GLU A 489 66.53 -63.82 56.39
C GLU A 489 65.60 -65.00 56.70
N LEU A 490 64.82 -65.46 55.69
CA LEU A 490 63.87 -66.55 55.91
C LEU A 490 64.59 -67.89 56.06
N GLY A 491 65.67 -68.12 55.30
CA GLY A 491 66.47 -69.35 55.41
C GLY A 491 67.15 -69.48 56.77
N GLN A 492 67.69 -68.38 57.32
CA GLN A 492 68.26 -68.38 58.67
C GLN A 492 67.18 -68.63 59.73
N MET A 493 66.05 -67.90 59.71
CA MET A 493 64.96 -68.10 60.67
C MET A 493 64.41 -69.53 60.63
N LEU A 494 64.25 -70.10 59.44
CA LEU A 494 63.80 -71.49 59.30
C LEU A 494 64.83 -72.49 59.82
N THR A 495 66.12 -72.19 59.69
CA THR A 495 67.21 -73.02 60.24
C THR A 495 67.16 -73.03 61.76
N VAL A 496 66.97 -71.87 62.38
CA VAL A 496 66.79 -71.74 63.83
C VAL A 496 65.54 -72.49 64.28
N LEU A 497 64.40 -72.29 63.63
CA LEU A 497 63.15 -73.00 63.96
C LEU A 497 63.30 -74.52 63.86
N LYS A 498 64.04 -75.02 62.87
CA LYS A 498 64.34 -76.45 62.71
C LYS A 498 65.24 -76.98 63.84
N LEU A 499 66.24 -76.20 64.25
CA LEU A 499 67.10 -76.53 65.39
C LEU A 499 66.32 -76.55 66.70
N GLU A 500 65.54 -75.51 67.01
CA GLU A 500 64.71 -75.41 68.22
C GLU A 500 63.71 -76.57 68.32
N THR A 501 63.02 -76.90 67.22
CA THR A 501 62.10 -78.06 67.18
C THR A 501 62.84 -79.38 67.38
N SER A 502 64.05 -79.52 66.84
CA SER A 502 64.87 -80.73 67.04
C SER A 502 65.43 -80.84 68.46
N MET A 503 65.79 -79.72 69.08
CA MET A 503 66.25 -79.66 70.47
C MET A 503 65.11 -79.97 71.45
N CYS A 504 63.90 -79.46 71.19
CA CYS A 504 62.71 -79.80 71.98
C CYS A 504 62.43 -81.30 71.95
N GLU A 505 62.58 -81.94 70.79
CA GLU A 505 62.42 -83.38 70.65
C GLU A 505 63.49 -84.15 71.44
N LEU A 506 64.77 -83.80 71.27
CA LEU A 506 65.87 -84.43 72.01
C LEU A 506 65.74 -84.29 73.53
N ALA A 507 65.23 -83.16 74.03
CA ALA A 507 65.13 -82.89 75.45
C ALA A 507 63.87 -83.49 76.12
N TYR A 508 62.77 -83.64 75.37
CA TYR A 508 61.46 -83.93 75.97
C TYR A 508 60.68 -85.08 75.30
N ALA A 509 61.19 -85.73 74.24
CA ALA A 509 60.45 -86.77 73.52
C ALA A 509 60.02 -87.97 74.39
N ASP A 510 60.81 -88.35 75.40
CA ASP A 510 60.52 -89.50 76.25
C ASP A 510 59.47 -89.22 77.36
N LEU A 511 59.03 -87.97 77.52
CA LEU A 511 58.11 -87.57 78.60
C LEU A 511 56.62 -87.70 78.22
N ASP A 512 56.26 -87.52 76.95
CA ASP A 512 54.88 -87.65 76.45
C ASP A 512 54.85 -88.07 74.97
N PRO A 513 54.29 -89.26 74.62
CA PRO A 513 54.18 -89.72 73.24
C PRO A 513 53.42 -88.74 72.32
N GLY A 514 52.45 -87.99 72.85
CA GLY A 514 51.68 -87.02 72.07
C GLY A 514 52.47 -85.78 71.62
N LEU A 515 53.56 -85.46 72.32
CA LEU A 515 54.45 -84.34 71.99
C LEU A 515 55.33 -84.67 70.78
N SER A 516 55.83 -85.91 70.68
CA SER A 516 56.66 -86.38 69.55
C SER A 516 55.92 -86.26 68.22
N GLU A 517 54.65 -86.68 68.17
CA GLU A 517 53.85 -86.63 66.93
C GLU A 517 53.58 -85.19 66.47
N ARG A 518 53.41 -84.25 67.41
CA ARG A 518 53.27 -82.81 67.12
C ARG A 518 54.57 -82.19 66.63
N LEU A 519 55.71 -82.53 67.23
CA LEU A 519 57.03 -82.05 66.79
C LEU A 519 57.40 -82.56 65.39
N ASP A 520 57.09 -83.83 65.08
CA ASP A 520 57.26 -84.39 63.73
C ASP A 520 56.40 -83.67 62.68
N SER A 521 55.17 -83.29 63.06
CA SER A 521 54.31 -82.46 62.21
C SER A 521 54.91 -81.08 61.97
N MET A 522 55.42 -80.41 63.02
CA MET A 522 56.11 -79.12 62.90
C MET A 522 57.37 -79.21 62.03
N LYS A 523 58.19 -80.25 62.18
CA LYS A 523 59.39 -80.48 61.35
C LYS A 523 59.04 -80.67 59.87
N ARG A 524 57.94 -81.38 59.56
CA ARG A 524 57.43 -81.51 58.19
C ARG A 524 56.99 -80.17 57.62
N LEU A 525 56.23 -79.37 58.38
CA LEU A 525 55.80 -78.03 57.96
C LEU A 525 56.99 -77.08 57.74
N ILE A 526 57.98 -77.07 58.63
CA ILE A 526 59.21 -76.27 58.47
C ILE A 526 59.97 -76.71 57.22
N SER A 527 60.06 -78.01 56.95
CA SER A 527 60.73 -78.53 55.74
C SER A 527 59.98 -78.14 54.46
N GLN A 528 58.65 -78.11 54.48
CA GLN A 528 57.85 -77.58 53.37
C GLN A 528 58.06 -76.07 53.17
N LEU A 529 58.11 -75.30 54.26
CA LEU A 529 58.40 -73.86 54.18
C LEU A 529 59.79 -73.59 53.60
N PHE A 530 60.79 -74.39 53.98
CA PHE A 530 62.13 -74.33 53.40
C PHE A 530 62.13 -74.52 51.88
N GLN A 531 61.40 -75.54 51.41
CA GLN A 531 61.31 -75.80 49.97
C GLN A 531 60.59 -74.64 49.26
N LEU A 532 59.49 -74.14 49.82
CA LEU A 532 58.74 -73.02 49.25
C LEU A 532 59.60 -71.73 49.15
N VAL A 533 60.33 -71.39 50.22
CA VAL A 533 61.25 -70.23 50.23
C VAL A 533 62.34 -70.40 49.18
N ARG A 534 62.89 -71.62 49.02
CA ARG A 534 63.91 -71.90 48.00
C ARG A 534 63.36 -71.77 46.58
N ASP A 535 62.14 -72.26 46.33
CA ASP A 535 61.49 -72.17 45.03
C ASP A 535 61.19 -70.70 44.67
N VAL A 536 60.72 -69.90 45.62
CA VAL A 536 60.49 -68.44 45.44
C VAL A 536 61.81 -67.70 45.17
N ALA A 537 62.85 -67.96 45.95
CA ALA A 537 64.16 -67.35 45.74
C ALA A 537 64.76 -67.73 44.37
N THR A 538 64.54 -68.96 43.91
CA THR A 538 65.00 -69.43 42.59
C THR A 538 64.20 -68.78 41.45
N ALA A 539 62.88 -68.67 41.59
CA ALA A 539 62.02 -68.00 40.60
C ALA A 539 62.29 -66.49 40.49
N LEU A 540 62.77 -65.86 41.56
CA LEU A 540 63.22 -64.46 41.58
C LEU A 540 64.64 -64.27 41.05
N ARG A 541 65.42 -65.34 40.84
CA ARG A 541 66.79 -65.23 40.37
C ARG A 541 66.80 -65.01 38.85
N PRO A 542 67.51 -63.98 38.34
CA PRO A 542 67.64 -63.77 36.90
C PRO A 542 68.29 -64.98 36.21
N PRO A 543 67.82 -65.40 35.02
CA PRO A 543 68.43 -66.49 34.24
C PRO A 543 69.86 -66.16 33.74
N ILE A 544 70.28 -64.89 33.82
CA ILE A 544 71.61 -64.44 33.37
C ILE A 544 72.74 -64.99 34.24
N LEU A 545 72.48 -65.35 35.51
CA LEU A 545 73.51 -65.91 36.39
C LEU A 545 73.80 -67.41 36.13
N ASP A 546 72.89 -68.14 35.49
CA ASP A 546 73.10 -69.55 35.13
C ASP A 546 73.84 -69.73 33.79
N ALA A 547 74.03 -68.65 33.02
CA ALA A 547 74.75 -68.66 31.73
C ALA A 547 76.26 -68.40 31.85
N GLY A 548 76.79 -68.17 33.06
CA GLY A 548 78.20 -67.82 33.31
C GLY A 548 79.10 -68.97 33.77
N ILE A 549 78.62 -70.21 33.80
CA ILE A 549 79.44 -71.39 34.12
C ILE A 549 79.21 -72.48 33.05
N ALA A 550 79.93 -72.35 31.94
CA ALA A 550 80.35 -73.45 31.07
C ALA A 550 81.64 -73.06 30.36
#